data_AF-A0AA90UHQ2-F1
#
_entry.id   AF-A0AA90UHQ2-F1
#
_cell.length_a   1.000
_cell.length_b   1.000
_cell.length_c   1.000
_cell.angle_alpha   90.00
_cell.angle_beta   90.00
_cell.angle_gamma   90.00
#
_symmetry.space_group_name_H-M   'P 1'
#
loop_
_entity.id
_entity.type
_entity.pdbx_description
1 polymer ?
#
loop_
_entity_poly.entity_id
_entity_poly.type
_entity_poly.pdbx_seq_one_letter_code
_entity_poly.pdbx_strand_id
1 'polypeptide(L)'
;MILAIVGVAMSMSVHAQVQFSKFKFYVADIMDFSHLQLETKFKVTSDRNLKYVHVFFTPVNSVGDAIVDEIRGGVNANVKHTKFHHIYATGPFESKKSYTKHFDPYYIGGKKPTPFPYKVVVDYMGGGSDTILVTKDNIKSYFPCLKWIDVDYKSGF
;
A
#
# COMPACT_ATOMS: atom_id res chain seq x y z
N MET A 1 -44.41 17.96 16.99
CA MET A 1 -43.52 16.92 17.56
C MET A 1 -42.43 16.63 16.54
N ILE A 2 -41.27 17.29 16.65
CA ILE A 2 -40.15 17.10 15.71
C ILE A 2 -39.33 15.92 16.24
N LEU A 3 -39.24 14.86 15.44
CA LEU A 3 -38.45 13.67 15.74
C LEU A 3 -36.97 14.00 15.49
N ALA A 4 -36.21 14.29 16.54
CA ALA A 4 -34.76 14.40 16.45
C ALA A 4 -34.16 12.99 16.42
N ILE A 5 -33.80 12.50 15.23
CA ILE A 5 -32.94 11.33 15.10
C ILE A 5 -31.52 11.79 15.44
N VAL A 6 -31.15 11.66 16.71
CA VAL A 6 -29.76 11.76 17.14
C VAL A 6 -29.06 10.52 16.57
N GLY A 7 -28.39 10.70 15.44
CA GLY A 7 -27.50 9.70 14.87
C GLY A 7 -26.37 9.43 15.87
N VAL A 8 -26.45 8.29 16.55
CA VAL A 8 -25.34 7.77 17.35
C VAL A 8 -24.22 7.43 16.38
N ALA A 9 -23.26 8.34 16.23
CA ALA A 9 -21.98 8.01 15.64
C ALA A 9 -21.30 7.02 16.59
N MET A 10 -21.53 5.72 16.38
CA MET A 10 -20.73 4.70 17.02
C MET A 10 -19.30 4.91 16.53
N SER A 11 -18.41 5.36 17.42
CA SER A 11 -16.97 5.26 17.22
C SER A 11 -16.62 3.78 17.22
N MET A 12 -16.87 3.10 16.10
CA MET A 12 -16.29 1.79 15.88
C MET A 12 -14.79 2.04 15.86
N SER A 13 -14.09 1.58 16.89
CA SER A 13 -12.64 1.40 16.84
C SER A 13 -12.38 0.47 15.65
N VAL A 14 -12.09 1.05 14.47
CA VAL A 14 -11.79 0.30 13.25
C VAL A 14 -10.50 -0.45 13.52
N HIS A 15 -10.63 -1.70 13.95
CA HIS A 15 -9.49 -2.58 14.14
C HIS A 15 -8.96 -2.91 12.75
N ALA A 16 -7.70 -2.55 12.49
CA ALA A 16 -7.06 -2.87 11.24
C ALA A 16 -7.15 -4.38 10.98
N GLN A 17 -7.57 -4.77 9.78
CA GLN A 17 -7.71 -6.17 9.35
C GLN A 17 -6.37 -6.82 9.08
N VAL A 18 -5.41 -6.00 8.67
CA VAL A 18 -4.02 -6.35 8.40
C VAL A 18 -3.12 -5.25 8.93
N GLN A 19 -1.92 -5.63 9.38
CA GLN A 19 -0.89 -4.70 9.80
C GLN A 19 0.45 -5.03 9.13
N PHE A 20 1.00 -4.06 8.40
CA PHE A 20 2.25 -4.13 7.66
C PHE A 20 3.43 -3.66 8.52
N SER A 21 4.12 -4.61 9.13
CA SER A 21 5.39 -4.38 9.84
C SER A 21 6.56 -4.00 8.93
N LYS A 22 6.47 -4.30 7.63
CA LYS A 22 7.42 -3.89 6.61
C LYS A 22 6.69 -3.58 5.31
N PHE A 23 7.02 -2.45 4.71
CA PHE A 23 6.53 -2.01 3.40
C PHE A 23 7.59 -1.09 2.79
N LYS A 24 8.54 -1.65 2.06
CA LYS A 24 9.70 -0.89 1.54
C LYS A 24 10.25 -1.48 0.26
N PHE A 25 10.84 -0.64 -0.57
CA PHE A 25 11.66 -1.09 -1.69
C PHE A 25 13.00 -1.62 -1.20
N TYR A 26 13.54 -2.60 -1.92
CA TYR A 26 14.93 -2.99 -1.86
C TYR A 26 15.48 -3.15 -3.27
N VAL A 27 16.79 -2.97 -3.41
CA VAL A 27 17.50 -3.14 -4.67
C VAL A 27 17.50 -4.63 -5.02
N ALA A 28 16.88 -4.98 -6.12
CA ALA A 28 16.80 -6.35 -6.60
C ALA A 28 18.09 -6.78 -7.33
N ASP A 29 18.80 -5.83 -7.92
CA ASP A 29 20.09 -6.04 -8.60
C ASP A 29 21.10 -4.95 -8.22
N ILE A 30 22.26 -5.35 -7.67
CA ILE A 30 23.32 -4.43 -7.22
C ILE A 30 23.97 -3.70 -8.40
N MET A 31 23.90 -4.26 -9.62
CA MET A 31 24.45 -3.64 -10.83
C MET A 31 23.53 -2.55 -11.40
N ASP A 32 22.28 -2.48 -10.93
CA ASP A 32 21.27 -1.58 -11.46
C ASP A 32 20.30 -1.08 -10.37
N PHE A 33 20.66 0.05 -9.76
CA PHE A 33 19.90 0.68 -8.66
C PHE A 33 18.49 1.17 -9.02
N SER A 34 18.10 1.12 -10.29
CA SER A 34 16.72 1.41 -10.72
C SER A 34 15.78 0.23 -10.55
N HIS A 35 16.33 -0.98 -10.34
CA HIS A 35 15.58 -2.22 -10.23
C HIS A 35 15.16 -2.45 -8.78
N LEU A 36 13.94 -2.05 -8.44
CA LEU A 36 13.43 -2.12 -7.06
C LEU A 36 12.36 -3.19 -6.94
N GLN A 37 12.47 -4.06 -5.94
CA GLN A 37 11.40 -4.97 -5.56
C GLN A 37 10.74 -4.48 -4.27
N LEU A 38 9.41 -4.61 -4.20
CA LEU A 38 8.66 -4.27 -2.99
C LEU A 38 8.66 -5.47 -2.04
N GLU A 39 9.29 -5.32 -0.87
CA GLU A 39 9.15 -6.27 0.22
C GLU A 39 8.03 -5.81 1.15
N THR A 40 7.11 -6.73 1.43
CA THR A 40 6.06 -6.52 2.42
C THR A 40 6.10 -7.63 3.47
N LYS A 41 5.89 -7.26 4.73
CA LYS A 41 5.62 -8.21 5.82
C LYS A 41 4.39 -7.75 6.57
N PHE A 42 3.34 -8.54 6.54
CA PHE A 42 2.07 -8.22 7.19
C PHE A 42 1.57 -9.33 8.09
N LYS A 43 0.89 -8.93 9.16
CA LYS A 43 0.14 -9.82 10.05
C LYS A 43 -1.34 -9.68 9.74
N VAL A 44 -2.06 -10.80 9.67
CA VAL A 44 -3.53 -10.81 9.65
C VAL A 44 -4.01 -10.56 11.07
N THR A 45 -4.65 -9.43 11.30
CA THR A 45 -5.16 -9.02 12.63
C THR A 45 -6.66 -9.19 12.74
N SER A 46 -7.37 -9.41 11.62
CA SER A 46 -8.76 -9.87 11.61
C SER A 46 -8.91 -11.27 12.23
N ASP A 47 -10.08 -11.53 12.82
CA ASP A 47 -10.48 -12.88 13.26
C ASP A 47 -10.86 -13.81 12.10
N ARG A 48 -11.03 -13.26 10.89
CA ARG A 48 -11.35 -14.02 9.68
C ARG A 48 -10.11 -14.29 8.84
N ASN A 49 -10.10 -15.45 8.17
CA ASN A 49 -9.09 -15.74 7.16
C ASN A 49 -9.31 -14.87 5.92
N LEU A 50 -8.22 -14.43 5.31
CA LEU A 50 -8.23 -13.56 4.14
C LEU A 50 -7.94 -14.37 2.88
N LYS A 51 -8.65 -14.03 1.81
CA LYS A 51 -8.43 -14.54 0.46
C LYS A 51 -7.40 -13.69 -0.27
N TYR A 52 -7.57 -12.38 -0.22
CA TYR A 52 -6.71 -11.43 -0.93
C TYR A 52 -6.38 -10.22 -0.07
N VAL A 53 -5.16 -9.70 -0.24
CA VAL A 53 -4.71 -8.44 0.36
C VAL A 53 -4.14 -7.58 -0.74
N HIS A 54 -4.77 -6.42 -0.96
CA HIS A 54 -4.39 -5.45 -1.96
C HIS A 54 -3.85 -4.20 -1.27
N VAL A 55 -2.73 -3.67 -1.77
CA VAL A 55 -2.24 -2.36 -1.36
C VAL A 55 -2.01 -1.51 -2.60
N PHE A 56 -2.65 -0.35 -2.61
CA PHE A 56 -2.46 0.67 -3.61
C PHE A 56 -1.53 1.74 -3.03
N PHE A 57 -0.49 2.07 -3.77
CA PHE A 57 0.58 2.93 -3.29
C PHE A 57 1.17 3.78 -4.41
N THR A 58 1.92 4.79 -4.00
CA THR A 58 2.67 5.70 -4.86
C THR A 58 4.12 5.73 -4.39
N PRO A 59 5.12 5.56 -5.27
CA PRO A 59 6.51 5.83 -4.95
C PRO A 59 6.71 7.32 -4.67
N VAL A 60 7.40 7.64 -3.59
CA VAL A 60 7.63 9.02 -3.14
C VAL A 60 9.12 9.24 -2.90
N ASN A 61 9.65 10.40 -3.29
CA ASN A 61 11.04 10.76 -3.03
C ASN A 61 11.25 11.22 -1.57
N SER A 62 12.46 11.65 -1.22
CA SER A 62 12.78 12.07 0.15
C SER A 62 12.13 13.39 0.59
N VAL A 63 11.57 14.17 -0.34
CA VAL A 63 10.94 15.47 -0.07
C VAL A 63 9.41 15.44 -0.18
N GLY A 64 8.83 14.31 -0.58
CA GLY A 64 7.37 14.12 -0.63
C GLY A 64 6.76 14.12 -2.02
N ASP A 65 7.55 14.23 -3.10
CA ASP A 65 7.01 14.22 -4.46
C ASP A 65 6.73 12.80 -4.92
N ALA A 66 5.56 12.61 -5.54
CA ALA A 66 5.20 11.36 -6.18
C ALA A 66 6.03 11.12 -7.45
N ILE A 67 6.75 10.00 -7.50
CA ILE A 67 7.65 9.65 -8.60
C ILE A 67 6.93 8.77 -9.62
N VAL A 68 7.26 8.96 -10.89
CA VAL A 68 6.77 8.16 -12.02
C VAL A 68 7.76 7.04 -12.34
N ASP A 69 7.27 5.88 -12.78
CA ASP A 69 8.11 4.79 -13.31
C ASP A 69 8.91 5.26 -14.56
N GLU A 70 10.22 5.00 -14.61
CA GLU A 70 11.09 5.49 -15.70
C GLU A 70 10.94 4.68 -17.01
N ILE A 71 11.13 5.34 -18.16
CA ILE A 71 11.36 4.67 -19.45
C ILE A 71 12.79 4.16 -19.48
N ARG A 72 13.00 2.86 -19.71
CA ARG A 72 14.32 2.33 -20.10
C ARG A 72 14.33 1.80 -21.52
N GLY A 73 15.24 2.33 -22.33
CA GLY A 73 15.78 1.70 -23.54
C GLY A 73 14.79 1.49 -24.70
N GLY A 74 14.26 2.55 -25.30
CA GLY A 74 13.50 2.44 -26.56
C GLY A 74 12.23 1.57 -26.50
N VAL A 75 11.83 1.13 -25.30
CA VAL A 75 10.64 0.31 -25.10
C VAL A 75 9.43 1.23 -25.13
N ASN A 76 8.80 1.28 -26.32
CA ASN A 76 7.46 1.77 -26.62
C ASN A 76 7.02 3.06 -25.90
N ALA A 77 6.86 4.14 -26.66
CA ALA A 77 6.10 5.35 -26.28
C ALA A 77 4.61 5.10 -25.90
N ASN A 78 4.20 3.83 -25.78
CA ASN A 78 2.87 3.36 -25.46
C ASN A 78 2.75 2.78 -24.04
N VAL A 79 3.82 2.72 -23.25
CA VAL A 79 3.74 2.30 -21.84
C VAL A 79 3.16 3.46 -21.03
N LYS A 80 2.01 3.23 -20.40
CA LYS A 80 1.38 4.24 -19.53
C LYS A 80 2.19 4.36 -18.23
N HIS A 81 3.01 5.39 -18.19
CA HIS A 81 3.65 5.88 -16.98
C HIS A 81 2.60 6.23 -15.92
N THR A 82 2.76 5.71 -14.71
CA THR A 82 1.82 5.93 -13.61
C THR A 82 2.57 6.18 -12.32
N LYS A 83 2.03 7.08 -11.50
CA LYS A 83 2.42 7.27 -10.09
C LYS A 83 1.65 6.34 -9.16
N PHE A 84 0.69 5.61 -9.70
CA PHE A 84 -0.25 4.77 -8.96
C PHE A 84 0.05 3.31 -9.27
N HIS A 85 0.46 2.59 -8.23
CA HIS A 85 0.81 1.19 -8.29
C HIS A 85 -0.09 0.40 -7.37
N HIS A 86 -0.16 -0.90 -7.63
CA HIS A 86 -1.00 -1.83 -6.91
C HIS A 86 -0.25 -3.16 -6.76
N ILE A 87 -0.21 -3.67 -5.53
CA ILE A 87 0.18 -5.05 -5.26
C ILE A 87 -1.02 -5.87 -4.81
N TYR A 88 -0.97 -7.16 -5.15
CA TYR A 88 -2.01 -8.12 -4.87
C TYR A 88 -1.40 -9.41 -4.34
N ALA A 89 -1.63 -9.69 -3.06
CA ALA A 89 -1.23 -10.94 -2.43
C ALA A 89 -2.41 -11.93 -2.42
N THR A 90 -2.20 -13.12 -2.97
CA THR A 90 -3.17 -14.22 -2.90
C THR A 90 -2.86 -15.17 -1.73
N GLY A 91 -3.91 -15.46 -0.96
CA GLY A 91 -3.91 -16.37 0.17
C GLY A 91 -4.16 -17.84 -0.20
N PRO A 92 -4.65 -18.67 0.74
CA PRO A 92 -5.28 -18.26 1.99
C PRO A 92 -4.29 -17.66 3.00
N PHE A 93 -4.71 -16.60 3.69
CA PHE A 93 -4.01 -16.03 4.83
C PHE A 93 -4.82 -16.27 6.09
N GLU A 94 -4.27 -17.05 7.01
CA GLU A 94 -4.93 -17.42 8.25
C GLU A 94 -4.89 -16.26 9.26
N SER A 95 -5.96 -16.14 10.04
CA SER A 95 -6.03 -15.19 11.15
C SER A 95 -4.82 -15.31 12.08
N LYS A 96 -4.34 -14.16 12.58
CA LYS A 96 -3.23 -14.02 13.55
C LYS A 96 -1.85 -14.46 13.04
N LYS A 97 -1.74 -14.99 11.82
CA LYS A 97 -0.45 -15.34 11.19
C LYS A 97 0.20 -14.15 10.48
N SER A 98 1.51 -14.25 10.29
CA SER A 98 2.31 -13.26 9.55
C SER A 98 2.86 -13.85 8.26
N TYR A 99 2.96 -13.01 7.24
CA TYR A 99 3.38 -13.39 5.89
C TYR A 99 4.38 -12.37 5.35
N THR A 100 5.39 -12.87 4.65
CA THR A 100 6.31 -12.05 3.87
C THR A 100 6.02 -12.29 2.39
N LYS A 101 5.94 -11.21 1.61
CA LYS A 101 5.75 -11.25 0.16
C LYS A 101 6.72 -10.29 -0.51
N HIS A 102 7.32 -10.77 -1.59
CA HIS A 102 8.10 -10.00 -2.54
C HIS A 102 7.26 -9.87 -3.80
N PHE A 103 7.16 -8.66 -4.33
CA PHE A 103 6.41 -8.38 -5.55
C PHE A 103 7.35 -8.09 -6.70
N ASP A 104 6.79 -8.18 -7.89
CA ASP A 104 7.48 -7.95 -9.16
C ASP A 104 8.28 -6.64 -9.13
N PRO A 105 9.36 -6.59 -9.93
CA PRO A 105 10.20 -5.42 -9.96
C PRO A 105 9.53 -4.19 -10.55
N TYR A 106 9.93 -3.04 -10.02
CA TYR A 106 9.57 -1.70 -10.45
C TYR A 106 10.82 -0.97 -10.95
N TYR A 107 10.67 -0.14 -11.99
CA TYR A 107 11.74 0.63 -12.61
C TYR A 107 11.64 2.10 -12.19
N ILE A 108 11.69 2.35 -10.89
CA ILE A 108 11.42 3.68 -10.34
C ILE A 108 12.70 4.51 -10.32
N GLY A 109 12.63 5.66 -10.97
CA GLY A 109 13.70 6.66 -10.96
C GLY A 109 13.96 7.26 -9.58
N GLY A 110 15.18 7.76 -9.39
CA GLY A 110 15.53 8.53 -8.20
C GLY A 110 16.21 7.75 -7.07
N LYS A 111 16.83 8.50 -6.14
CA LYS A 111 17.59 7.92 -5.03
C LYS A 111 16.65 7.46 -3.92
N LYS A 112 16.52 6.14 -3.74
CA LYS A 112 15.83 5.50 -2.60
C LYS A 112 14.37 5.94 -2.44
N PRO A 113 13.50 5.65 -3.42
CA PRO A 113 12.08 5.94 -3.28
C PRO A 113 11.47 5.18 -2.09
N THR A 114 10.39 5.72 -1.54
CA THR A 114 9.58 5.09 -0.50
C THR A 114 8.20 4.74 -1.07
N PRO A 115 7.72 3.49 -0.95
CA PRO A 115 6.36 3.16 -1.36
C PRO A 115 5.38 3.70 -0.31
N PHE A 116 4.52 4.64 -0.70
CA PHE A 116 3.57 5.29 0.20
C PHE A 116 2.13 4.83 -0.08
N PRO A 117 1.47 4.10 0.84
CA PRO A 117 0.15 3.52 0.62
C PRO A 117 -0.95 4.57 0.77
N TYR A 118 -1.96 4.50 -0.10
CA TYR A 118 -3.15 5.36 -0.02
C TYR A 118 -4.46 4.56 0.09
N LYS A 119 -4.46 3.26 -0.23
CA LYS A 119 -5.64 2.39 -0.08
C LYS A 119 -5.25 0.93 0.16
N VAL A 120 -5.99 0.27 1.04
CA VAL A 120 -5.89 -1.18 1.29
C VAL A 120 -7.26 -1.81 1.00
N VAL A 121 -7.27 -2.95 0.31
CA VAL A 121 -8.48 -3.77 0.15
C VAL A 121 -8.19 -5.17 0.67
N VAL A 122 -9.10 -5.70 1.50
CA VAL A 122 -9.00 -7.03 2.07
C VAL A 122 -10.24 -7.82 1.69
N ASP A 123 -10.05 -8.94 1.00
CA ASP A 123 -11.12 -9.87 0.68
C ASP A 123 -11.07 -11.06 1.62
N TYR A 124 -12.22 -11.44 2.18
CA TYR A 124 -12.30 -12.53 3.15
C TYR A 124 -12.59 -13.87 2.50
N MET A 125 -12.07 -14.94 3.13
CA MET A 125 -12.55 -16.29 2.85
C MET A 125 -14.04 -16.38 3.24
N GLY A 126 -14.86 -16.90 2.33
CA GLY A 126 -16.32 -16.94 2.51
C GLY A 126 -17.06 -15.67 2.06
N GLY A 127 -16.37 -14.69 1.46
CA GLY A 127 -16.99 -13.52 0.86
C GLY A 127 -17.02 -12.27 1.75
N GLY A 128 -17.28 -11.13 1.11
CA GLY A 128 -17.18 -9.79 1.70
C GLY A 128 -15.77 -9.21 1.56
N SER A 129 -15.72 -7.87 1.55
CA SER A 129 -14.50 -7.10 1.31
C SER A 129 -14.53 -5.82 2.13
N ASP A 130 -13.39 -5.47 2.73
CA ASP A 130 -13.18 -4.16 3.36
C ASP A 130 -12.29 -3.31 2.45
N THR A 131 -12.70 -2.07 2.22
CA THR A 131 -11.86 -1.06 1.55
C THR A 131 -11.52 0.03 2.55
N ILE A 132 -10.23 0.27 2.72
CA ILE A 132 -9.69 1.22 3.69
C ILE A 132 -8.89 2.28 2.93
N LEU A 133 -9.27 3.54 3.12
CA LEU A 133 -8.44 4.68 2.71
C LEU A 133 -7.41 4.95 3.80
N VAL A 134 -6.14 5.04 3.41
CA VAL A 134 -5.05 5.34 4.35
C VAL A 134 -4.99 6.86 4.54
N THR A 135 -5.09 7.29 5.79
CA THR A 135 -5.06 8.69 6.20
C THR A 135 -3.98 8.89 7.27
N LYS A 136 -3.69 10.15 7.58
CA LYS A 136 -2.77 10.53 8.66
C LYS A 136 -3.15 9.89 10.00
N ASP A 137 -4.45 9.77 10.27
CA ASP A 137 -4.96 9.28 11.55
C ASP A 137 -4.85 7.76 11.69
N ASN A 138 -4.92 7.01 10.58
CA ASN A 138 -4.95 5.55 10.61
C ASN A 138 -3.67 4.88 10.08
N ILE A 139 -2.73 5.63 9.49
CA ILE A 139 -1.52 5.04 8.87
C ILE A 139 -0.73 4.20 9.86
N LYS A 140 -0.69 4.55 11.15
CA LYS A 140 0.04 3.77 12.15
C LYS A 140 -0.65 2.45 12.53
N SER A 141 -1.97 2.36 12.36
CA SER A 141 -2.71 1.13 12.60
C SER A 141 -2.41 0.08 11.52
N TYR A 142 -2.35 0.51 10.25
CA TYR A 142 -2.11 -0.37 9.10
C TYR A 142 -0.63 -0.51 8.73
N PHE A 143 0.15 0.57 8.81
CA PHE A 143 1.57 0.64 8.42
C PHE A 143 2.40 1.27 9.54
N PRO A 144 2.56 0.63 10.70
CA PRO A 144 3.33 1.17 11.81
C PRO A 144 4.78 1.52 11.44
N CYS A 145 5.33 0.85 10.41
CA CYS A 145 6.66 1.08 9.86
C CYS A 145 6.82 2.38 9.05
N LEU A 146 5.72 3.04 8.67
CA LEU A 146 5.75 4.26 7.86
C LEU A 146 5.44 5.50 8.71
N LYS A 147 6.00 6.65 8.33
CA LYS A 147 5.58 7.97 8.83
C LYS A 147 4.63 8.58 7.79
N TRP A 148 3.70 9.41 8.23
CA TRP A 148 2.86 10.18 7.31
C TRP A 148 3.72 11.11 6.46
N ILE A 149 3.40 11.22 5.17
CA ILE A 149 4.01 12.13 4.21
C ILE A 149 2.86 12.85 3.51
N ASP A 150 2.92 14.17 3.44
CA ASP A 150 2.01 14.97 2.62
C ASP A 150 2.48 14.88 1.17
N VAL A 151 1.94 13.91 0.43
CA VAL A 151 2.40 13.57 -0.92
C VAL A 151 1.96 14.63 -1.94
N ASP A 152 2.92 15.18 -2.68
CA ASP A 152 2.63 16.01 -3.84
C ASP A 152 2.48 15.14 -5.10
N TYR A 153 1.24 14.99 -5.55
CA TYR A 153 0.90 14.25 -6.77
C TYR A 153 1.08 15.06 -8.05
N LYS A 154 1.21 16.39 -7.95
CA LYS A 154 1.39 17.29 -9.10
C LYS A 154 2.86 17.35 -9.54
N SER A 155 3.77 17.30 -8.57
CA SER A 155 5.22 17.28 -8.81
C SER A 155 5.75 15.87 -9.07
N GLY A 156 6.98 15.76 -9.58
CA GLY A 156 7.60 14.50 -10.02
C GLY A 156 7.17 14.11 -11.43
N PHE A 157 8.11 14.20 -12.38
CA PHE A 157 7.99 13.65 -13.73
C PHE A 157 8.76 12.34 -13.80
#